data_AF-A0A1L7CQH3-F1
#
_entry.id   AF-A0A1L7CQH3-F1
#
_cell.length_a   1.000
_cell.length_b   1.000
_cell.length_c   1.000
_cell.angle_alpha   90.00
_cell.angle_beta   90.00
_cell.angle_gamma   90.00
#
_symmetry.space_group_name_H-M   'P 1'
#
loop_
_entity.id
_entity.type
_entity.pdbx_description
1 polymer ?
#
loop_
_entity_poly.entity_id
_entity_poly.type
_entity_poly.pdbx_seq_one_letter_code
_entity_poly.pdbx_strand_id
1 'polypeptide(L)'
;MPETQTHAEERASLAVAVGVTVNRLQNDYLSGGGRAPAARGVLAELRRGAGRPALSDPLALERVLGVMDPVLTENEVGTQDRPSPSEEAAYQALAFFALHMQSATAPVHVRGTSFATACGLLAARSESKSMKPRFDALLLARNPHSRLTHVRSLITLLRGQQIGFDYGAFARDLRALMNPRHRDGVLLRWGRDFALAPYRKNRRAENHPTA
;
A
#
# COMPACT_ATOMS: atom_id res chain seq x y z
N MET A 1 -24.58 -2.68 27.94
CA MET A 1 -23.15 -2.46 28.23
C MET A 1 -22.44 -3.79 28.02
N PRO A 2 -21.40 -3.94 27.19
CA PRO A 2 -20.71 -3.00 26.28
C PRO A 2 -20.59 -3.53 24.83
N GLU A 3 -21.32 -2.97 23.86
CA GLU A 3 -21.13 -3.30 22.41
C GLU A 3 -20.30 -2.22 21.67
N THR A 4 -19.93 -1.14 22.36
CA THR A 4 -19.25 0.01 21.73
C THR A 4 -17.72 -0.14 21.73
N GLN A 5 -17.15 -1.05 22.51
CA GLN A 5 -15.68 -1.24 22.63
C GLN A 5 -15.11 -2.13 21.53
N THR A 6 -15.86 -3.15 21.09
CA THR A 6 -15.42 -4.14 20.08
C THR A 6 -15.11 -3.49 18.72
N HIS A 7 -15.88 -2.48 18.30
CA HIS A 7 -15.61 -1.75 17.05
C HIS A 7 -14.45 -0.74 17.13
N ALA A 8 -14.04 -0.33 18.34
CA ALA A 8 -12.88 0.53 18.57
C ALA A 8 -11.58 -0.29 18.66
N GLU A 9 -11.64 -1.52 19.19
CA GLU A 9 -10.53 -2.48 19.20
C GLU A 9 -10.30 -3.13 17.82
N GLU A 10 -11.35 -3.37 17.03
CA GLU A 10 -11.26 -3.75 15.60
C GLU A 10 -10.59 -2.67 14.72
N ARG A 11 -10.48 -1.43 15.21
CA ARG A 11 -9.82 -0.30 14.53
C ARG A 11 -8.31 -0.23 14.76
N ALA A 12 -7.73 -1.14 15.55
CA ALA A 12 -6.34 -1.53 15.35
C ALA A 12 -6.15 -2.36 14.05
N SER A 13 -7.16 -2.39 13.17
CA SER A 13 -7.14 -2.70 11.74
C SER A 13 -5.74 -2.57 11.15
N LEU A 14 -5.20 -3.66 10.60
CA LEU A 14 -4.06 -3.72 9.67
C LEU A 14 -3.74 -2.42 8.92
N ALA A 15 -4.76 -1.74 8.40
CA ALA A 15 -4.61 -0.47 7.70
C ALA A 15 -4.01 0.66 8.56
N VAL A 16 -4.45 0.77 9.82
CA VAL A 16 -3.92 1.72 10.81
C VAL A 16 -2.49 1.35 11.16
N ALA A 17 -2.23 0.08 11.51
CA ALA A 17 -0.88 -0.39 11.86
C ALA A 17 0.13 -0.12 10.72
N VAL A 18 -0.21 -0.53 9.50
CA VAL A 18 0.61 -0.26 8.31
C VAL A 18 0.72 1.24 8.07
N GLY A 19 -0.38 2.00 8.10
CA GLY A 19 -0.40 3.43 7.82
C GLY A 19 0.43 4.26 8.80
N VAL A 20 0.41 3.93 10.11
CA VAL A 20 1.25 4.57 11.12
C VAL A 20 2.71 4.21 10.90
N THR A 21 3.01 2.92 10.69
CA THR A 21 4.38 2.43 10.49
C THR A 21 5.05 3.08 9.27
N VAL A 22 4.38 3.08 8.11
CA VAL A 22 4.96 3.67 6.90
C VAL A 22 5.09 5.19 7.00
N ASN A 23 4.16 5.87 7.69
CA ASN A 23 4.25 7.31 7.92
C ASN A 23 5.46 7.66 8.80
N ARG A 24 5.70 6.88 9.87
CA ARG A 24 6.90 7.03 10.71
C ARG A 24 8.19 6.83 9.90
N LEU A 25 8.31 5.70 9.18
CA LEU A 25 9.48 5.39 8.36
C LEU A 25 9.71 6.45 7.26
N GLN A 26 8.64 6.94 6.64
CA GLN A 26 8.70 8.02 5.65
C GLN A 26 9.28 9.31 6.25
N ASN A 27 8.76 9.73 7.42
CA ASN A 27 9.19 10.94 8.07
C ASN A 27 10.65 10.84 8.52
N ASP A 28 11.04 9.70 9.08
CA ASP A 28 12.44 9.44 9.45
C ASP A 28 13.36 9.51 8.21
N TYR A 29 12.94 8.92 7.08
CA TYR A 29 13.70 8.95 5.82
C TYR A 29 13.84 10.37 5.22
N LEU A 30 12.76 11.16 5.23
CA LEU A 30 12.72 12.49 4.61
C LEU A 30 13.28 13.59 5.51
N SER A 31 13.34 13.39 6.83
CA SER A 31 13.79 14.41 7.80
C SER A 31 15.24 14.87 7.60
N GLY A 32 16.06 14.14 6.82
CA GLY A 32 17.46 14.49 6.54
C GLY A 32 18.40 14.49 7.75
N GLY A 33 17.87 14.31 8.97
CA GLY A 33 18.63 14.29 10.23
C GLY A 33 19.16 12.90 10.59
N GLY A 34 19.62 12.75 11.85
CA GLY A 34 20.31 11.54 12.33
C GLY A 34 19.53 10.22 12.21
N ARG A 35 18.20 10.26 12.06
CA ARG A 35 17.35 9.07 11.85
C ARG A 35 17.31 8.58 10.40
N ALA A 36 17.69 9.42 9.44
CA ALA A 36 17.58 9.09 8.01
C ALA A 36 18.45 7.90 7.58
N PRO A 37 19.71 7.73 8.02
CA PRO A 37 20.50 6.54 7.68
C PRO A 37 19.88 5.23 8.16
N ALA A 38 19.36 5.19 9.39
CA ALA A 38 18.70 4.01 9.94
C ALA A 38 17.42 3.66 9.16
N ALA A 39 16.58 4.66 8.86
CA ALA A 39 15.38 4.47 8.05
C ALA A 39 15.70 4.00 6.63
N ARG A 40 16.78 4.52 6.01
CA ARG A 40 17.28 4.04 4.71
C ARG A 40 17.68 2.58 4.74
N GLY A 41 18.39 2.15 5.80
CA GLY A 41 18.77 0.76 6.02
C GLY A 41 17.54 -0.15 6.12
N VAL A 42 16.60 0.18 7.00
CA VAL A 42 15.34 -0.56 7.16
C VAL A 42 14.60 -0.69 5.83
N LEU A 43 14.40 0.41 5.10
CA LEU A 43 13.70 0.38 3.81
C LEU A 43 14.46 -0.42 2.75
N ALA A 44 15.79 -0.38 2.73
CA ALA A 44 16.59 -1.19 1.81
C ALA A 44 16.35 -2.69 2.03
N GLU A 45 16.28 -3.13 3.28
CA GLU A 45 16.00 -4.51 3.66
C GLU A 45 14.58 -4.94 3.24
N LEU A 46 13.55 -4.15 3.61
CA LEU A 46 12.15 -4.44 3.31
C LEU A 46 11.86 -4.52 1.81
N ARG A 47 12.52 -3.68 1.01
CA ARG A 47 12.33 -3.62 -0.45
C ARG A 47 12.62 -4.95 -1.15
N ARG A 48 13.47 -5.81 -0.58
CA ARG A 48 13.83 -7.11 -1.19
C ARG A 48 12.64 -8.06 -1.30
N GLY A 49 11.63 -7.92 -0.44
CA GLY A 49 10.42 -8.73 -0.45
C GLY A 49 9.35 -8.31 -1.47
N ALA A 50 9.49 -7.15 -2.11
CA ALA A 50 8.40 -6.56 -2.89
C ALA A 50 7.97 -7.42 -4.09
N GLY A 51 6.80 -8.06 -3.97
CA GLY A 51 6.24 -8.98 -4.97
C GLY A 51 6.63 -10.45 -4.81
N ARG A 52 7.30 -10.82 -3.72
CA ARG A 52 7.60 -12.22 -3.34
C ARG A 52 6.67 -12.65 -2.21
N PRO A 53 6.15 -13.89 -2.15
CA PRO A 53 5.31 -14.32 -1.03
C PRO A 53 6.06 -14.32 0.31
N ALA A 54 5.41 -13.96 1.41
CA ALA A 54 6.05 -13.94 2.74
C ALA A 54 6.56 -15.34 3.14
N LEU A 55 5.82 -16.39 2.76
CA LEU A 55 6.18 -17.79 3.00
C LEU A 55 7.56 -18.17 2.40
N SER A 56 8.01 -17.47 1.35
CA SER A 56 9.30 -17.74 0.72
C SER A 56 10.51 -17.10 1.44
N ASP A 57 10.25 -16.21 2.41
CA ASP A 57 11.30 -15.50 3.15
C ASP A 57 10.83 -15.17 4.59
N PRO A 58 10.88 -16.16 5.51
CA PRO A 58 10.43 -15.97 6.89
C PRO A 58 11.18 -14.85 7.63
N LEU A 59 12.48 -14.65 7.33
CA LEU A 59 13.27 -13.57 7.92
C LEU A 59 12.81 -12.20 7.43
N ALA A 60 12.35 -12.07 6.18
CA ALA A 60 11.77 -10.82 5.71
C ALA A 60 10.40 -10.55 6.35
N LEU A 61 9.59 -11.59 6.62
CA LEU A 61 8.36 -11.45 7.39
C LEU A 61 8.64 -10.99 8.83
N GLU A 62 9.58 -11.63 9.52
CA GLU A 62 10.02 -11.24 10.87
C GLU A 62 10.43 -9.77 10.91
N ARG A 63 11.25 -9.32 9.94
CA ARG A 63 11.66 -7.90 9.84
C ARG A 63 10.48 -6.96 9.65
N VAL A 64 9.49 -7.34 8.81
CA VAL A 64 8.27 -6.54 8.64
C VAL A 64 7.54 -6.42 9.98
N LEU A 65 7.28 -7.54 10.66
CA LEU A 65 6.55 -7.53 11.93
C LEU A 65 7.32 -6.76 13.01
N GLY A 66 8.65 -6.90 13.06
CA GLY A 66 9.51 -6.21 14.03
C GLY A 66 9.59 -4.70 13.84
N VAL A 67 9.29 -4.16 12.66
CA VAL A 67 9.25 -2.69 12.44
C VAL A 67 7.85 -2.09 12.65
N MET A 68 6.82 -2.93 12.76
CA MET A 68 5.45 -2.45 12.92
C MET A 68 5.22 -1.88 14.31
N ASP A 69 4.73 -0.65 14.32
CA ASP A 69 4.30 0.05 15.53
C ASP A 69 3.12 0.97 15.17
N PRO A 70 1.87 0.66 15.60
CA PRO A 70 1.52 -0.46 16.47
C PRO A 70 1.68 -1.82 15.77
N VAL A 71 1.86 -2.88 16.57
CA VAL A 71 1.88 -4.27 16.09
C VAL A 71 0.50 -4.71 15.59
N LEU A 72 0.46 -5.80 14.82
CA LEU A 72 -0.80 -6.44 14.45
C LEU A 72 -1.52 -6.99 15.70
N THR A 73 -2.85 -6.96 15.68
CA THR A 73 -3.65 -7.53 16.77
C THR A 73 -3.53 -9.06 16.81
N GLU A 74 -3.84 -9.69 17.94
CA GLU A 74 -3.80 -11.16 18.08
C GLU A 74 -4.65 -11.88 17.03
N ASN A 75 -5.79 -11.31 16.65
CA ASN A 75 -6.67 -11.85 15.61
C ASN A 75 -6.12 -11.68 14.17
N GLU A 76 -5.09 -10.85 14.00
CA GLU A 76 -4.42 -10.62 12.73
C GLU A 76 -3.10 -11.39 12.61
N VAL A 77 -2.52 -11.85 13.71
CA VAL A 77 -1.30 -12.67 13.71
C VAL A 77 -1.68 -14.14 13.47
N GLY A 78 -0.93 -14.81 12.59
CA GLY A 78 -1.16 -16.22 12.29
C GLY A 78 -0.65 -17.13 13.39
N THR A 79 -1.36 -18.21 13.68
CA THR A 79 -0.93 -19.26 14.64
C THR A 79 -0.58 -20.58 13.96
N GLN A 80 -0.62 -20.63 12.63
CA GLN A 80 -0.39 -21.81 11.80
C GLN A 80 0.91 -21.70 11.00
N ASP A 81 1.30 -22.77 10.30
CA ASP A 81 2.53 -22.84 9.48
C ASP A 81 2.56 -21.91 8.27
N ARG A 82 1.48 -21.14 8.03
CA ARG A 82 1.38 -20.18 6.93
C ARG A 82 1.09 -18.78 7.48
N PRO A 83 1.65 -17.73 6.85
CA PRO A 83 1.31 -16.36 7.20
C PRO A 83 -0.21 -16.15 7.11
N SER A 84 -0.75 -15.41 8.08
CA SER A 84 -2.12 -14.96 8.04
C SER A 84 -2.34 -14.02 6.84
N PRO A 85 -3.59 -13.84 6.38
CA PRO A 85 -3.90 -12.82 5.37
C PRO A 85 -3.50 -11.40 5.77
N SER A 86 -3.44 -11.09 7.07
CA SER A 86 -3.00 -9.76 7.54
C SER A 86 -1.48 -9.63 7.52
N GLU A 87 -0.75 -10.68 7.90
CA GLU A 87 0.71 -10.73 7.83
C GLU A 87 1.21 -10.62 6.39
N GLU A 88 0.64 -11.40 5.46
CA GLU A 88 0.99 -11.32 4.04
C GLU A 88 0.67 -9.93 3.47
N ALA A 89 -0.47 -9.33 3.85
CA ALA A 89 -0.83 -8.00 3.39
C ALA A 89 0.08 -6.89 3.95
N ALA A 90 0.44 -6.95 5.23
CA ALA A 90 1.40 -6.03 5.84
C ALA A 90 2.78 -6.17 5.19
N TYR A 91 3.24 -7.40 5.00
CA TYR A 91 4.48 -7.73 4.31
C TYR A 91 4.55 -7.10 2.93
N GLN A 92 3.54 -7.35 2.08
CA GLN A 92 3.52 -6.80 0.73
C GLN A 92 3.44 -5.27 0.76
N ALA A 93 2.59 -4.69 1.63
CA ALA A 93 2.43 -3.24 1.70
C ALA A 93 3.71 -2.52 2.13
N LEU A 94 4.40 -2.99 3.17
CA LEU A 94 5.67 -2.40 3.63
C LEU A 94 6.80 -2.61 2.60
N ALA A 95 6.87 -3.78 1.97
CA ALA A 95 7.87 -4.04 0.94
C ALA A 95 7.66 -3.13 -0.29
N PHE A 96 6.41 -2.96 -0.74
CA PHE A 96 6.07 -2.05 -1.83
C PHE A 96 6.23 -0.58 -1.46
N PHE A 97 5.97 -0.21 -0.20
CA PHE A 97 6.27 1.13 0.31
C PHE A 97 7.77 1.41 0.23
N ALA A 98 8.60 0.47 0.67
CA ALA A 98 10.05 0.59 0.59
C ALA A 98 10.57 0.68 -0.86
N LEU A 99 9.94 -0.02 -1.81
CA LEU A 99 10.22 0.15 -3.24
C LEU A 99 9.88 1.56 -3.74
N HIS A 100 8.77 2.12 -3.27
CA HIS A 100 8.29 3.45 -3.67
C HIS A 100 9.11 4.57 -3.03
N MET A 101 9.54 4.41 -1.78
CA MET A 101 10.40 5.37 -1.07
C MET A 101 11.83 5.44 -1.63
N GLN A 102 12.27 4.49 -2.46
CA GLN A 102 13.60 4.51 -3.04
C GLN A 102 13.85 5.80 -3.84
N SER A 103 14.80 6.61 -3.37
CA SER A 103 15.15 7.91 -3.95
C SER A 103 14.00 8.93 -3.94
N ALA A 104 12.99 8.73 -3.08
CA ALA A 104 11.89 9.66 -2.94
C ALA A 104 12.37 10.95 -2.27
N THR A 105 11.98 12.09 -2.84
CA THR A 105 12.23 13.42 -2.26
C THR A 105 10.97 14.05 -1.66
N ALA A 106 9.84 13.34 -1.74
CA ALA A 106 8.54 13.76 -1.25
C ALA A 106 7.77 12.57 -0.68
N PRO A 107 6.73 12.80 0.14
CA PRO A 107 5.87 11.74 0.67
C PRO A 107 5.27 10.83 -0.42
N VAL A 108 5.42 9.51 -0.24
CA VAL A 108 4.77 8.47 -1.08
C VAL A 108 3.60 7.79 -0.36
N HIS A 109 3.55 7.84 0.97
CA HIS A 109 2.37 7.55 1.76
C HIS A 109 1.52 8.83 1.88
N VAL A 110 0.35 8.81 1.24
CA VAL A 110 -0.61 9.93 1.23
C VAL A 110 -1.99 9.40 1.63
N ARG A 111 -2.40 9.70 2.86
CA ARG A 111 -3.69 9.24 3.40
C ARG A 111 -4.87 9.68 2.52
N GLY A 112 -5.83 8.77 2.35
CA GLY A 112 -7.07 9.03 1.61
C GLY A 112 -6.97 9.01 0.08
N THR A 113 -5.77 8.86 -0.49
CA THR A 113 -5.60 8.62 -1.94
C THR A 113 -5.46 7.12 -2.17
N SER A 114 -6.43 6.44 -2.80
CA SER A 114 -6.31 5.01 -3.06
C SER A 114 -5.23 4.72 -4.11
N PHE A 115 -4.69 3.49 -4.09
CA PHE A 115 -3.73 3.02 -5.10
C PHE A 115 -4.29 3.18 -6.53
N ALA A 116 -5.55 2.80 -6.74
CA ALA A 116 -6.19 2.93 -8.04
C ALA A 116 -6.41 4.40 -8.47
N THR A 117 -6.73 5.31 -7.54
CA THR A 117 -6.78 6.74 -7.85
C THR A 117 -5.39 7.26 -8.25
N ALA A 118 -4.33 6.87 -7.56
CA ALA A 118 -2.97 7.23 -7.96
C ALA A 118 -2.61 6.74 -9.38
N CYS A 119 -2.96 5.49 -9.72
CA CYS A 119 -2.81 4.97 -11.08
C CYS A 119 -3.64 5.74 -12.12
N GLY A 120 -4.87 6.13 -11.78
CA GLY A 120 -5.72 6.94 -12.67
C GLY A 120 -5.15 8.35 -12.91
N LEU A 121 -4.60 8.98 -11.86
CA LEU A 121 -3.89 10.26 -11.99
C LEU A 121 -2.65 10.14 -12.87
N LEU A 122 -1.88 9.06 -12.72
CA LEU A 122 -0.74 8.77 -13.58
C LEU A 122 -1.17 8.60 -15.05
N ALA A 123 -2.22 7.82 -15.29
CA ALA A 123 -2.75 7.59 -16.63
C ALA A 123 -3.24 8.89 -17.29
N ALA A 124 -3.85 9.80 -16.53
CA ALA A 124 -4.31 11.10 -17.03
C ALA A 124 -3.17 12.08 -17.35
N ARG A 125 -2.03 11.96 -16.66
CA ARG A 125 -0.82 12.77 -16.93
C ARG A 125 0.01 12.21 -18.08
N SER A 126 -0.14 10.93 -18.38
CA SER A 126 0.65 10.26 -19.40
C SER A 126 0.01 10.41 -20.77
N GLU A 127 0.78 10.87 -21.75
CA GLU A 127 0.39 10.80 -23.17
C GLU A 127 0.37 9.34 -23.68
N SER A 128 0.96 8.41 -22.92
CA SER A 128 1.01 6.99 -23.27
C SER A 128 -0.29 6.27 -22.96
N LYS A 129 -0.93 5.74 -24.01
CA LYS A 129 -2.10 4.84 -23.89
C LYS A 129 -1.77 3.50 -23.21
N SER A 130 -0.50 3.23 -22.88
CA SER A 130 -0.05 1.96 -22.31
C SER A 130 -0.42 1.78 -20.82
N MET A 131 -0.96 2.82 -20.16
CA MET A 131 -1.29 2.72 -18.74
C MET A 131 -2.58 1.97 -18.44
N LYS A 132 -3.62 2.20 -19.24
CA LYS A 132 -4.90 1.51 -19.11
C LYS A 132 -4.75 -0.01 -19.27
N PRO A 133 -4.06 -0.55 -20.30
CA PRO A 133 -3.84 -1.99 -20.43
C PRO A 133 -3.09 -2.62 -19.25
N ARG A 134 -2.10 -1.93 -18.66
CA ARG A 134 -1.38 -2.44 -17.47
C ARG A 134 -2.28 -2.51 -16.25
N PHE A 135 -3.13 -1.51 -16.07
CA PHE A 135 -4.12 -1.51 -14.99
C PHE A 135 -5.21 -2.58 -15.23
N ASP A 136 -5.63 -2.79 -16.48
CA ASP A 136 -6.58 -3.86 -16.82
C ASP A 136 -6.00 -5.25 -16.53
N ALA A 137 -4.72 -5.47 -16.86
CA ALA A 137 -4.03 -6.72 -16.53
C ALA A 137 -4.00 -6.99 -15.01
N LEU A 138 -3.82 -5.95 -14.20
CA LEU A 138 -3.93 -6.04 -12.74
C LEU A 138 -5.33 -6.50 -12.31
N LEU A 139 -6.39 -5.89 -12.85
CA LEU A 139 -7.78 -6.23 -12.48
C LEU A 139 -8.16 -7.65 -12.91
N LEU A 140 -7.68 -8.07 -14.09
CA LEU A 140 -7.98 -9.37 -14.69
C LEU A 140 -7.09 -10.51 -14.16
N ALA A 141 -6.02 -10.20 -13.41
CA ALA A 141 -5.09 -11.18 -12.89
C ALA A 141 -5.81 -12.22 -12.00
N ARG A 142 -5.80 -13.48 -12.46
CA ARG A 142 -6.39 -14.62 -11.73
C ARG A 142 -5.48 -15.12 -10.60
N ASN A 143 -4.18 -15.12 -10.84
CA ASN A 143 -3.16 -15.56 -9.88
C ASN A 143 -2.74 -14.39 -8.96
N PRO A 144 -2.74 -14.56 -7.63
CA PRO A 144 -2.21 -13.58 -6.68
C PRO A 144 -0.77 -13.13 -6.98
N HIS A 145 0.11 -14.05 -7.39
CA HIS A 145 1.51 -13.72 -7.69
C HIS A 145 1.62 -12.79 -8.91
N SER A 146 0.93 -13.11 -10.00
CA SER A 146 0.88 -12.24 -11.20
C SER A 146 0.29 -10.87 -10.87
N ARG A 147 -0.70 -10.81 -9.96
CA ARG A 147 -1.25 -9.53 -9.49
C ARG A 147 -0.19 -8.69 -8.78
N LEU A 148 0.62 -9.29 -7.90
CA LEU A 148 1.72 -8.60 -7.23
C LEU A 148 2.80 -8.12 -8.23
N THR A 149 3.04 -8.86 -9.32
CA THR A 149 3.92 -8.40 -10.41
C THR A 149 3.38 -7.12 -11.07
N HIS A 150 2.07 -7.07 -11.36
CA HIS A 150 1.44 -5.88 -11.93
C HIS A 150 1.45 -4.70 -10.96
N VAL A 151 1.16 -4.94 -9.67
CA VAL A 151 1.29 -3.93 -8.61
C VAL A 151 2.70 -3.36 -8.58
N ARG A 152 3.73 -4.21 -8.57
CA ARG A 152 5.14 -3.79 -8.55
C ARG A 152 5.47 -2.88 -9.72
N SER A 153 5.03 -3.25 -10.92
CA SER A 153 5.24 -2.46 -12.14
C SER A 153 4.57 -1.08 -12.03
N LEU A 154 3.32 -1.02 -11.58
CA LEU A 154 2.58 0.23 -11.41
C LEU A 154 3.21 1.13 -10.33
N ILE A 155 3.62 0.58 -9.20
CA ILE A 155 4.29 1.34 -8.13
C ILE A 155 5.63 1.90 -8.59
N THR A 156 6.36 1.18 -9.45
CA THR A 156 7.61 1.70 -10.05
C THR A 156 7.35 2.92 -10.94
N LEU A 157 6.24 2.93 -11.68
CA LEU A 157 5.84 4.07 -12.51
C LEU A 157 5.35 5.24 -11.67
N LEU A 158 4.56 4.97 -10.61
CA LEU A 158 4.13 5.99 -9.63
C LEU A 158 5.35 6.66 -8.98
N ARG A 159 6.36 5.88 -8.59
CA ARG A 159 7.63 6.40 -8.04
C ARG A 159 8.30 7.37 -9.01
N GLY A 160 8.42 6.98 -10.29
CA GLY A 160 9.04 7.83 -11.31
C GLY A 160 8.32 9.17 -11.54
N GLN A 161 7.05 9.25 -11.16
CA GLN A 161 6.22 10.47 -11.27
C GLN A 161 5.90 11.11 -9.92
N GLN A 162 6.51 10.62 -8.83
CA GLN A 162 6.31 11.09 -7.46
C GLN A 162 4.83 11.14 -7.04
N ILE A 163 4.04 10.12 -7.40
CA ILE A 163 2.62 10.03 -7.06
C ILE A 163 2.42 9.06 -5.90
N GLY A 164 2.20 9.61 -4.70
CA GLY A 164 1.91 8.84 -3.49
C GLY A 164 0.47 8.33 -3.37
N PHE A 165 0.26 7.36 -2.49
CA PHE A 165 -1.06 6.80 -2.14
C PHE A 165 -1.09 6.23 -0.71
N ASP A 166 -2.27 5.86 -0.25
CA ASP A 166 -2.54 5.36 1.09
C ASP A 166 -2.18 3.88 1.23
N TYR A 167 -0.96 3.60 1.70
CA TYR A 167 -0.47 2.26 1.98
C TYR A 167 -1.25 1.51 3.08
N GLY A 168 -1.91 2.20 4.01
CA GLY A 168 -2.77 1.55 5.00
C GLY A 168 -4.04 1.01 4.34
N ALA A 169 -4.71 1.85 3.54
CA ALA A 169 -5.84 1.40 2.73
C ALA A 169 -5.45 0.29 1.74
N PHE A 170 -4.26 0.40 1.16
CA PHE A 170 -3.72 -0.60 0.26
C PHE A 170 -3.49 -1.96 0.94
N ALA A 171 -2.94 -2.00 2.15
CA ALA A 171 -2.81 -3.25 2.92
C ALA A 171 -4.17 -3.91 3.16
N ARG A 172 -5.20 -3.13 3.50
CA ARG A 172 -6.57 -3.64 3.64
C ARG A 172 -7.09 -4.27 2.35
N ASP A 173 -6.87 -3.60 1.22
CA ASP A 173 -7.28 -4.09 -0.09
C ASP A 173 -6.53 -5.37 -0.47
N LEU A 174 -5.21 -5.45 -0.21
CA LEU A 174 -4.41 -6.66 -0.42
C LEU A 174 -4.95 -7.84 0.41
N ARG A 175 -5.29 -7.62 1.68
CA ARG A 175 -5.92 -8.63 2.53
C ARG A 175 -7.24 -9.12 1.93
N ALA A 176 -8.11 -8.19 1.55
CA ALA A 176 -9.43 -8.50 0.99
C ALA A 176 -9.33 -9.24 -0.36
N LEU A 177 -8.31 -8.95 -1.18
CA LEU A 177 -8.06 -9.61 -2.47
C LEU A 177 -7.69 -11.09 -2.35
N MET A 178 -7.26 -11.55 -1.17
CA MET A 178 -6.97 -12.96 -0.88
C MET A 178 -8.23 -13.75 -0.52
N ASN A 179 -9.32 -13.07 -0.14
CA ASN A 179 -10.60 -13.71 0.16
C ASN A 179 -11.54 -13.62 -1.06
N PRO A 180 -11.94 -14.74 -1.67
CA PRO A 180 -12.84 -14.75 -2.83
C PRO A 180 -14.16 -13.98 -2.60
N ARG A 181 -14.69 -13.96 -1.37
CA ARG A 181 -15.94 -13.25 -1.04
C ARG A 181 -15.82 -11.73 -1.10
N HIS A 182 -14.61 -11.19 -0.91
CA HIS A 182 -14.36 -9.74 -0.88
C HIS A 182 -13.63 -9.22 -2.12
N ARG A 183 -12.96 -10.11 -2.85
CA ARG A 183 -12.13 -9.80 -4.02
C ARG A 183 -12.84 -8.91 -5.03
N ASP A 184 -14.03 -9.29 -5.50
CA ASP A 184 -14.72 -8.57 -6.57
C ASP A 184 -15.14 -7.16 -6.14
N GLY A 185 -15.46 -7.00 -4.85
CA GLY A 185 -15.71 -5.70 -4.24
C GLY A 185 -14.49 -4.78 -4.30
N VAL A 186 -13.28 -5.30 -4.05
CA VAL A 186 -12.04 -4.53 -4.18
C VAL A 186 -11.80 -4.14 -5.64
N LEU A 187 -11.91 -5.09 -6.57
CA LEU A 187 -11.65 -4.87 -7.99
C LEU A 187 -12.62 -3.83 -8.59
N LEU A 188 -13.90 -3.89 -8.21
CA LEU A 188 -14.90 -2.90 -8.61
C LEU A 188 -14.59 -1.50 -8.05
N ARG A 189 -14.19 -1.41 -6.77
CA ARG A 189 -13.76 -0.13 -6.16
C ARG A 189 -12.53 0.43 -6.89
N TRP A 190 -11.52 -0.40 -7.17
CA TRP A 190 -10.34 0.02 -7.90
C TRP A 190 -10.67 0.50 -9.32
N GLY A 191 -11.55 -0.20 -10.04
CA GLY A 191 -12.03 0.26 -11.35
C GLY A 191 -12.68 1.64 -11.31
N ARG A 192 -13.56 1.88 -10.33
CA ARG A 192 -14.21 3.19 -10.11
C ARG A 192 -13.19 4.28 -9.75
N ASP A 193 -12.29 3.98 -8.82
CA ASP A 193 -11.29 4.92 -8.34
C ASP A 193 -10.29 5.33 -9.42
N PHE A 194 -9.93 4.41 -10.31
CA PHE A 194 -9.10 4.69 -11.48
C PHE A 194 -9.83 5.59 -12.47
N ALA A 195 -11.06 5.23 -12.86
CA ALA A 195 -11.84 5.97 -13.85
C ALA A 195 -12.20 7.39 -13.38
N LEU A 196 -12.49 7.56 -12.08
CA LEU A 196 -12.89 8.84 -11.50
C LEU A 196 -11.72 9.73 -11.07
N ALA A 197 -10.48 9.23 -11.12
CA ALA A 197 -9.30 9.96 -10.65
C ALA A 197 -9.13 11.36 -11.26
N PRO A 198 -9.30 11.58 -12.59
CA PRO A 198 -9.13 12.90 -13.18
C PRO A 198 -10.16 13.91 -12.65
N TYR A 199 -11.41 13.47 -12.46
CA TYR A 199 -12.50 14.32 -11.99
C TYR A 199 -12.39 14.66 -10.50
N ARG A 200 -11.75 13.81 -9.69
CA ARG A 200 -11.51 14.06 -8.27
C ARG A 200 -10.41 15.09 -8.03
N LYS A 201 -9.42 15.17 -8.93
CA LYS A 201 -8.36 16.20 -8.87
C LYS A 201 -8.95 17.59 -9.12
N ASN A 202 -9.76 17.73 -10.17
CA ASN A 202 -10.34 19.02 -10.54
C ASN A 202 -11.20 19.60 -9.42
N ARG A 203 -12.03 18.76 -8.77
CA ARG A 203 -12.89 19.19 -7.65
C ARG A 203 -12.12 19.68 -6.42
N ARG A 204 -10.92 19.14 -6.15
CA ARG A 204 -10.06 19.62 -5.06
C ARG A 204 -9.37 20.94 -5.42
N ALA A 205 -9.00 21.14 -6.68
CA ALA A 205 -8.42 22.40 -7.15
C ALA A 205 -9.46 23.53 -7.21
N GLU A 206 -10.70 23.23 -7.59
CA GLU A 206 -11.82 24.17 -7.61
C GLU A 206 -12.25 24.62 -6.19
N ASN A 207 -12.17 23.72 -5.20
CA ASN A 207 -12.54 24.01 -3.82
C ASN A 207 -11.42 24.65 -2.97
N HIS A 208 -10.22 24.80 -3.52
CA HIS A 208 -9.08 25.50 -2.91
C HIS A 208 -8.30 26.22 -4.01
N PRO A 209 -8.80 27.34 -4.55
CA PRO A 209 -8.02 28.17 -5.44
C PRO A 209 -6.79 28.66 -4.69
N THR A 210 -5.60 28.30 -5.18
CA THR A 210 -4.33 28.88 -4.72
C THR A 210 -4.46 30.40 -4.83
N ALA A 211 -4.48 31.06 -3.67
CA ALA A 211 -4.32 32.51 -3.54
C ALA A 211 -2.87 32.91 -3.82
#